data_AF-A0A7K4KZL5-F1
#
_entry.id   AF-A0A7K4KZL5-F1
#
_cell.length_a   1.000
_cell.length_b   1.000
_cell.length_c   1.000
_cell.angle_alpha   90.00
_cell.angle_beta   90.00
_cell.angle_gamma   90.00
#
_symmetry.space_group_name_H-M   'P 1'
#
loop_
_entity.id
_entity.type
_entity.pdbx_description
1 polymer ?
#
loop_
_entity_poly.entity_id
_entity_poly.type
_entity_poly.pdbx_seq_one_letter_code
_entity_poly.pdbx_strand_id
1 'polypeptide(L)' 'QVRIEGSVQRLSEEESERYFHSRPRSSQIGAAVSHQSTVIPDREYLRKRQAELEEQYKETAVPKPAYW' A
#
# COMPACT_ATOMS: atom_id res chain seq x y z
N GLN A 1 30.68 -5.17 -5.06
CA GLN A 1 29.84 -4.31 -4.21
C GLN A 1 29.53 -3.03 -4.99
N VAL A 2 28.28 -2.55 -5.00
CA VAL A 2 27.88 -1.28 -5.65
C VAL A 2 27.32 -0.34 -4.57
N ARG A 3 27.68 0.95 -4.61
CA ARG A 3 27.20 2.00 -3.69
C ARG A 3 26.66 3.19 -4.50
N ILE A 4 25.52 3.74 -4.07
CA ILE A 4 24.86 4.90 -4.69
C ILE A 4 24.56 5.90 -3.58
N GLU A 5 24.97 7.16 -3.76
CA GLU A 5 24.76 8.26 -2.82
C GLU A 5 24.24 9.47 -3.60
N GLY A 6 23.34 10.25 -3.00
CA GLY A 6 22.73 11.42 -3.64
C GLY A 6 21.54 11.96 -2.85
N SER A 7 21.00 13.08 -3.33
CA SER A 7 19.77 13.67 -2.81
C SER A 7 18.54 12.85 -3.22
N VAL A 8 17.53 12.80 -2.35
CA VAL A 8 16.24 12.15 -2.63
C VAL A 8 15.18 13.21 -2.88
N GLN A 9 14.25 12.93 -3.79
CA GLN A 9 13.07 13.75 -4.05
C GLN A 9 11.83 12.85 -4.09
N ARG A 10 10.69 13.39 -3.67
CA ARG A 10 9.41 12.68 -3.76
C ARG A 10 8.96 12.69 -5.22
N LEU A 11 8.45 11.55 -5.69
CA LEU A 11 7.79 11.48 -6.99
C LEU A 11 6.51 12.31 -6.99
N SER A 12 6.02 12.63 -8.18
CA SER A 12 4.70 13.24 -8.31
C SER A 12 3.61 12.27 -7.82
N GLU A 13 2.46 12.82 -7.44
CA GLU A 13 1.33 12.01 -7.00
C GLU A 13 0.81 11.18 -8.18
N GLU A 14 0.81 11.74 -9.40
CA GLU A 14 0.37 11.07 -10.63
C GLU A 14 1.25 9.88 -11.00
N GLU A 15 2.57 9.98 -10.81
CA GLU A 15 3.48 8.84 -11.01
C GLU A 15 3.27 7.77 -9.95
N SER A 16 3.09 8.19 -8.69
CA SER A 16 2.84 7.27 -7.56
C SER A 16 1.53 6.51 -7.74
N GLU A 17 0.45 7.19 -8.14
CA GLU A 17 -0.87 6.59 -8.41
C GLU A 17 -0.80 5.57 -9.55
N ARG A 18 -0.14 5.95 -10.65
CA ARG A 18 0.04 5.08 -11.80
C ARG A 18 0.83 3.82 -11.44
N TYR A 19 1.91 3.97 -10.67
CA TYR A 19 2.70 2.84 -10.21
C TYR A 19 1.91 1.97 -9.23
N PHE A 20 1.18 2.57 -8.28
CA PHE A 20 0.33 1.85 -7.33
C PHE A 20 -0.68 0.93 -8.04
N HIS A 21 -1.40 1.46 -9.03
CA HIS A 21 -2.40 0.69 -9.79
C HIS A 21 -1.80 -0.35 -10.73
N SER A 22 -0.51 -0.25 -11.08
CA SER A 22 0.18 -1.30 -11.84
C SER A 22 0.50 -2.55 -11.01
N ARG A 23 0.47 -2.45 -9.67
CA ARG A 23 0.79 -3.55 -8.76
C ARG A 23 -0.36 -4.58 -8.72
N PRO A 24 -0.07 -5.85 -8.38
CA PRO A 24 -1.12 -6.84 -8.12
C PRO A 24 -2.13 -6.34 -7.09
N ARG A 25 -3.41 -6.70 -7.27
CA ARG A 25 -4.50 -6.24 -6.40
C ARG A 25 -4.26 -6.55 -4.92
N SER A 26 -3.72 -7.73 -4.60
CA SER A 26 -3.35 -8.12 -3.22
C SER A 26 -2.28 -7.21 -2.61
N SER A 27 -1.36 -6.69 -3.44
CA SER A 27 -0.32 -5.74 -3.03
C SER A 27 -0.88 -4.34 -2.77
N GLN A 28 -1.91 -3.92 -3.52
CA GLN A 28 -2.64 -2.67 -3.28
C GLN A 28 -3.43 -2.75 -1.97
N ILE A 29 -4.17 -3.85 -1.76
CA ILE A 29 -4.90 -4.12 -0.50
C ILE A 29 -3.93 -4.16 0.68
N GLY A 30 -2.82 -4.90 0.58
CA GLY A 30 -1.84 -4.99 1.67
C GLY A 30 -1.27 -3.63 2.10
N ALA A 31 -1.06 -2.72 1.14
CA ALA A 31 -0.65 -1.35 1.42
C ALA A 31 -1.74 -0.52 2.12
N ALA A 32 -3.02 -0.78 1.82
CA ALA A 32 -4.15 -0.12 2.49
C ALA A 32 -4.47 -0.71 3.88
N VAL A 33 -4.16 -1.99 4.11
CA VAL A 33 -4.36 -2.67 5.40
C VAL A 33 -3.31 -2.23 6.43
N SER A 34 -2.06 -2.08 6.00
CA SER A 34 -0.92 -1.89 6.91
C SER A 34 -0.42 -0.45 6.88
N HIS A 35 -0.70 0.30 7.95
CA HIS A 35 0.03 1.54 8.22
C HIS A 35 1.43 1.17 8.71
N GLN A 36 2.39 1.11 7.78
CA GLN A 36 3.70 0.50 8.01
C GLN A 36 4.37 1.04 9.28
N SER A 37 4.96 0.14 10.07
CA SER A 37 5.71 0.45 11.30
C SER A 37 4.87 0.98 12.48
N THR A 38 3.54 0.79 12.46
CA THR A 38 2.68 1.11 13.62
C THR A 38 2.39 -0.11 14.48
N VAL A 39 2.13 0.14 15.78
CA VAL A 39 1.75 -0.91 16.74
C VAL A 39 0.35 -1.42 16.40
N ILE A 40 0.21 -2.74 16.33
CA ILE A 40 -1.05 -3.44 16.14
C ILE A 40 -1.26 -4.45 17.27
N PRO A 41 -2.51 -4.81 17.61
CA PRO A 41 -2.78 -5.70 18.73
C PRO A 41 -2.31 -7.14 18.47
N ASP A 42 -2.51 -7.66 17.26
CA ASP A 42 -2.15 -9.03 16.89
C ASP A 42 -2.21 -9.25 15.36
N ARG A 43 -1.97 -10.49 14.93
CA ARG A 43 -2.03 -10.91 13.52
C ARG A 43 -3.46 -11.01 12.97
N GLU A 44 -4.43 -11.37 13.81
CA GLU A 44 -5.83 -11.52 13.39
C GLU A 44 -6.46 -10.17 13.02
N TYR A 45 -6.00 -9.09 13.66
CA TYR A 45 -6.34 -7.72 13.29
C TYR A 45 -6.07 -7.46 11.80
N LEU A 46 -4.87 -7.77 11.32
CA LEU A 46 -4.52 -7.58 9.90
C LEU A 46 -5.33 -8.49 8.97
N ARG A 47 -5.59 -9.75 9.37
CA ARG A 47 -6.38 -10.70 8.57
C ARG A 47 -7.82 -10.23 8.39
N LYS A 48 -8.46 -9.75 9.47
CA LYS A 48 -9.83 -9.21 9.42
C LYS A 48 -9.90 -7.98 8.53
N ARG A 49 -9.00 -7.01 8.74
CA ARG A 49 -8.90 -5.79 7.92
C ARG A 49 -8.66 -6.11 6.45
N GLN A 50 -7.83 -7.11 6.15
CA GLN A 50 -7.62 -7.56 4.78
C GLN A 50 -8.91 -8.10 4.15
N ALA A 51 -9.60 -9.03 4.81
CA ALA A 51 -10.85 -9.58 4.30
C ALA A 51 -11.94 -8.51 4.10
N GLU A 52 -12.04 -7.55 5.03
CA GLU A 52 -12.94 -6.40 4.91
C GLU A 52 -12.66 -5.57 3.66
N LEU A 53 -11.38 -5.23 3.41
CA LEU A 53 -11.00 -4.43 2.24
C LEU A 53 -11.10 -5.21 0.93
N GLU A 54 -10.82 -6.52 0.94
CA GLU A 54 -11.01 -7.38 -0.22
C GLU A 54 -12.47 -7.43 -0.67
N GLU A 55 -13.40 -7.54 0.27
CA GLU A 55 -14.83 -7.50 -0.02
C GLU A 55 -15.29 -6.08 -0.41
N GLN A 56 -14.89 -5.06 0.36
CA GLN A 56 -15.25 -3.67 0.08
C GLN A 56 -14.86 -3.24 -1.33
N TYR A 57 -13.65 -3.61 -1.76
CA TYR A 57 -13.14 -3.19 -3.06
C TYR A 57 -13.41 -4.20 -4.16
N LYS A 58 -14.01 -5.37 -3.92
CA LYS A 58 -14.11 -6.49 -4.87
C LYS A 58 -14.33 -6.11 -6.34
N GLU A 59 -15.27 -5.21 -6.60
CA GLU A 59 -15.67 -4.74 -7.94
C GLU A 59 -15.17 -3.31 -8.28
N THR A 60 -14.33 -2.72 -7.43
CA THR A 60 -13.82 -1.35 -7.56
C THR A 60 -12.29 -1.29 -7.46
N ALA A 61 -11.72 -0.16 -7.86
CA ALA A 61 -10.30 0.11 -7.71
C ALA A 61 -9.98 0.38 -6.23
N VAL A 62 -8.86 -0.14 -5.75
CA VAL A 62 -8.33 0.21 -4.43
C VAL A 62 -7.68 1.58 -4.55
N PRO A 63 -8.10 2.60 -3.79
CA PRO A 63 -7.44 3.90 -3.82
C PRO A 63 -6.04 3.81 -3.23
N LYS A 64 -5.06 4.54 -3.78
CA LYS A 64 -3.75 4.66 -3.16
C LYS A 64 -3.86 5.40 -1.82
N PRO A 65 -3.31 4.85 -0.72
CA PRO A 65 -3.24 5.59 0.53
C PRO A 65 -2.36 6.85 0.41
N ALA A 66 -2.71 7.93 1.10
CA ALA A 66 -1.91 9.17 1.11
C ALA A 66 -0.50 9.01 1.72
N TYR A 67 -0.33 7.98 2.55
CA TYR A 67 0.93 7.61 3.19
C TYR A 67 1.74 6.58 2.39
N TRP A 68 1.24 6.15 1.23
CA TRP A 68 1.96 5.32 0.27
C TRP A 68 2.64 6.19 -0.78
#